data_AF-A0A0F9NJV2-F1
#
_entry.id   AF-A0A0F9NJV2-F1
#
_cell.length_a   1.000
_cell.length_b   1.000
_cell.length_c   1.000
_cell.angle_alpha   90.00
_cell.angle_beta   90.00
_cell.angle_gamma   90.00
#
_symmetry.space_group_name_H-M   'P 1'
#
loop_
_entity.id
_entity.type
_entity.pdbx_description
1 polymer ?
#
loop_
_entity_poly.entity_id
_entity_poly.type
_entity_poly.pdbx_seq_one_letter_code
_entity_poly.pdbx_strand_id
1 'polypeptide(L)'
;MPEWVDPTKCLHHATELVRTIGANGKSFAWERCAACQKNMNGVGVWLPHLGRDVDTLPVANDYSDTYCAVCSAKGAELHHWAPKALFDDADKWPTAMLCVYHHESWHRVMNRVPQLAR
;
A
#
# COMPACT_ATOMS: atom_id res chain seq x y z
N MET A 1 21.88 31.17 -4.21
CA MET A 1 21.90 29.72 -3.90
C MET A 1 20.68 29.12 -4.57
N PRO A 2 20.79 28.05 -5.38
CA PRO A 2 19.60 27.42 -5.93
C PRO A 2 18.77 26.85 -4.78
N GLU A 3 17.48 27.13 -4.82
CA GLU A 3 16.50 26.64 -3.86
C GLU A 3 16.50 25.10 -3.88
N TRP A 4 16.64 24.47 -2.71
CA TRP A 4 16.64 23.01 -2.60
C TRP A 4 15.23 22.51 -2.90
N VAL A 5 15.00 22.00 -4.12
CA VAL A 5 13.72 21.38 -4.48
C VAL A 5 13.66 20.01 -3.82
N ASP A 6 12.72 19.85 -2.89
CA ASP A 6 12.43 18.56 -2.27
C ASP A 6 12.13 17.51 -3.36
N PRO A 7 12.99 16.50 -3.55
CA PRO A 7 12.84 15.51 -4.62
C PRO A 7 11.63 14.61 -4.42
N THR A 8 10.97 14.64 -3.25
CA THR A 8 9.72 13.92 -3.01
C THR A 8 8.52 14.68 -3.57
N LYS A 9 8.57 16.02 -3.60
CA LYS A 9 7.48 16.85 -4.12
C LYS A 9 7.46 16.89 -5.65
N CYS A 10 6.26 16.88 -6.20
CA CYS A 10 6.04 17.14 -7.62
C CYS A 10 5.79 18.64 -7.80
N LEU A 11 6.48 19.28 -8.75
CA LEU A 11 6.29 20.70 -9.08
C LEU A 11 5.29 20.92 -10.23
N HIS A 12 4.71 19.86 -10.77
CA HIS A 12 3.69 19.96 -11.81
C HIS A 12 2.28 20.03 -11.18
N HIS A 13 1.39 20.77 -11.83
CA HIS A 13 0.07 21.09 -11.29
C HIS A 13 -1.07 20.29 -11.95
N ALA A 14 -0.82 19.70 -13.13
CA ALA A 14 -1.82 18.91 -13.83
C ALA A 14 -1.91 17.50 -13.22
N THR A 15 -3.12 17.11 -12.79
CA THR A 15 -3.41 15.80 -12.21
C THR A 15 -4.36 15.00 -13.10
N GLU A 16 -4.27 13.69 -12.98
CA GLU A 16 -5.21 12.73 -13.55
C GLU A 16 -5.67 11.80 -12.44
N LEU A 17 -6.97 11.50 -12.44
CA LEU A 17 -7.55 10.56 -11.51
C LEU A 17 -7.35 9.13 -12.01
N VAL A 18 -6.73 8.30 -11.18
CA VAL A 18 -6.41 6.90 -11.48
C VAL A 18 -6.84 5.97 -10.35
N ARG A 19 -6.75 4.66 -10.58
CA ARG A 19 -6.97 3.64 -9.54
C ARG A 19 -5.77 2.73 -9.31
N THR A 20 -5.69 2.24 -8.09
CA THR A 20 -4.89 1.07 -7.72
C THR A 20 -5.84 -0.09 -7.43
N ILE A 21 -5.60 -1.26 -8.04
CA ILE A 21 -6.30 -2.51 -7.69
C ILE A 21 -5.51 -3.18 -6.57
N GLY A 22 -6.11 -3.30 -5.40
CA GLY A 22 -5.52 -4.00 -4.26
C GLY A 22 -5.45 -5.51 -4.45
N ALA A 23 -4.68 -6.19 -3.61
CA ALA A 23 -4.56 -7.65 -3.65
C ALA A 23 -5.92 -8.37 -3.51
N ASN A 24 -6.85 -7.80 -2.75
CA ASN A 24 -8.22 -8.31 -2.63
C ASN A 24 -9.13 -7.94 -3.81
N GLY A 25 -8.60 -7.36 -4.89
CA GLY A 25 -9.34 -6.93 -6.08
C GLY A 25 -10.10 -5.60 -5.92
N LYS A 26 -10.07 -4.96 -4.75
CA LYS A 26 -10.75 -3.68 -4.54
C LYS A 26 -9.95 -2.54 -5.17
N SER A 27 -10.65 -1.63 -5.84
CA SER A 27 -10.05 -0.44 -6.44
C SER A 27 -10.04 0.74 -5.48
N PHE A 28 -8.95 1.49 -5.46
CA PHE A 28 -8.77 2.72 -4.66
C PHE A 28 -8.37 3.87 -5.58
N ALA A 29 -9.09 5.00 -5.52
CA ALA A 29 -8.82 6.16 -6.36
C ALA A 29 -7.78 7.10 -5.75
N TRP A 30 -6.94 7.70 -6.59
CA TRP A 30 -5.94 8.71 -6.22
C TRP A 30 -5.53 9.54 -7.45
N GLU A 31 -4.87 10.67 -7.21
CA GLU A 31 -4.39 11.58 -8.24
C GLU A 31 -2.91 11.35 -8.53
N ARG A 32 -2.61 11.08 -9.80
CA ARG A 32 -1.24 11.09 -10.30
C ARG A 32 -0.94 12.40 -11.02
N CYS A 33 0.31 12.84 -10.96
CA CYS A 33 0.78 13.89 -11.85
C CYS A 33 0.72 13.40 -13.30
N ALA A 34 0.08 14.17 -14.18
CA ALA A 34 0.01 13.81 -15.60
C ALA A 34 1.40 13.75 -16.27
N ALA A 35 2.36 14.58 -15.81
CA ALA A 35 3.69 14.69 -16.41
C ALA A 35 4.70 13.67 -15.86
N CYS A 36 4.76 13.46 -14.54
CA CYS A 36 5.77 12.60 -13.91
C CYS A 36 5.22 11.40 -13.14
N GLN A 37 3.90 11.18 -13.19
CA GLN A 37 3.21 10.00 -12.63
C GLN A 37 3.32 9.84 -11.10
N LYS A 38 3.93 10.80 -10.39
CA LYS A 38 3.98 10.81 -8.93
C LYS A 38 2.59 10.91 -8.31
N ASN A 39 2.39 10.23 -7.18
CA ASN A 39 1.21 10.39 -6.34
C ASN A 39 1.18 11.80 -5.73
N MET A 40 0.13 12.56 -6.08
CA MET A 40 -0.06 13.95 -5.66
C MET A 40 -0.75 14.06 -4.30
N ASN A 41 -1.44 13.01 -3.85
CA ASN A 41 -2.09 12.98 -2.53
C ASN A 41 -1.14 12.57 -1.40
N GLY A 42 0.01 11.98 -1.75
CA GLY A 42 0.96 11.41 -0.80
C GLY A 42 0.80 9.88 -0.66
N VAL A 43 1.86 9.22 -0.20
CA VAL A 43 1.89 7.76 -0.05
C VAL A 43 0.81 7.31 0.93
N GLY A 44 -0.03 6.36 0.51
CA GLY A 44 -1.10 5.80 1.34
C GLY A 44 -2.32 6.70 1.53
N VAL A 45 -2.39 7.84 0.85
CA VAL A 45 -3.56 8.72 0.86
C VAL A 45 -4.46 8.37 -0.33
N TRP A 46 -5.63 7.81 -0.02
CA TRP A 46 -6.65 7.47 -1.01
C TRP A 46 -7.78 8.50 -0.96
N LEU A 47 -8.34 8.82 -2.12
CA LEU A 47 -9.49 9.69 -2.18
C LEU A 47 -10.74 8.94 -1.70
N PRO A 48 -11.62 9.59 -0.90
CA PRO A 48 -12.90 9.01 -0.52
C PRO A 48 -13.77 8.77 -1.75
N HIS A 49 -14.81 7.94 -1.63
CA HIS A 49 -15.72 7.59 -2.74
C HIS A 49 -16.18 8.84 -3.51
N LEU A 50 -15.67 9.04 -4.71
CA LEU A 50 -15.80 10.28 -5.50
C LEU A 50 -17.17 10.47 -6.15
N GLY A 51 -18.19 9.70 -5.74
CA GLY A 51 -19.48 9.64 -6.44
C GLY A 51 -19.35 9.19 -7.91
N ARG A 52 -18.20 8.60 -8.26
CA ARG A 52 -17.85 8.07 -9.57
C ARG A 52 -17.51 6.61 -9.42
N ASP A 53 -17.79 5.85 -10.47
CA ASP A 53 -17.39 4.46 -10.54
C ASP A 53 -15.86 4.37 -10.64
N VAL A 54 -15.22 3.99 -9.52
CA VAL A 54 -13.76 3.86 -9.42
C VAL A 54 -13.24 2.85 -10.44
N ASP A 55 -14.04 1.86 -10.83
CA ASP A 55 -13.61 0.81 -11.74
C ASP A 55 -13.51 1.27 -13.21
N THR A 56 -14.03 2.46 -13.51
CA THR A 56 -13.87 3.11 -14.83
C THR A 56 -12.54 3.87 -14.97
N LEU A 57 -11.83 4.09 -13.86
CA LEU A 57 -10.59 4.87 -13.88
C LEU A 57 -9.42 4.07 -14.48
N PRO A 58 -8.45 4.74 -15.13
CA PRO A 58 -7.21 4.12 -15.58
C PRO A 58 -6.48 3.43 -14.43
N VAL A 59 -5.98 2.21 -14.69
CA VAL A 59 -5.20 1.44 -13.70
C VAL A 59 -3.77 1.97 -13.68
N ALA A 60 -3.34 2.50 -12.54
CA ALA A 60 -1.97 2.92 -12.31
C ALA A 60 -1.13 1.82 -11.63
N ASN A 61 -1.73 1.02 -10.74
CA ASN A 61 -1.10 -0.15 -10.15
C ASN A 61 -2.11 -1.29 -10.05
N ASP A 62 -1.65 -2.52 -10.32
CA ASP A 62 -2.43 -3.74 -10.13
C ASP A 62 -1.66 -4.71 -9.24
N TYR A 63 -2.16 -4.89 -8.01
CA TYR A 63 -1.61 -5.83 -7.04
C TYR A 63 -2.46 -7.10 -6.91
N SER A 64 -3.47 -7.28 -7.77
CA SER A 64 -4.36 -8.45 -7.71
C SER A 64 -3.64 -9.74 -8.12
N ASP A 65 -2.61 -9.66 -8.96
CA ASP A 65 -1.81 -10.82 -9.39
C ASP A 65 -0.63 -11.11 -8.44
N THR A 66 -0.91 -11.09 -7.14
CA THR A 66 0.05 -11.39 -6.09
C THR A 66 -0.29 -12.73 -5.44
N TYR A 67 0.74 -13.52 -5.15
CA TYR A 67 0.58 -14.90 -4.71
C TYR A 67 1.14 -15.10 -3.31
N CYS A 68 0.45 -15.91 -2.52
CA CYS A 68 0.88 -16.22 -1.16
C CYS A 68 2.19 -17.02 -1.18
N ALA A 69 3.18 -16.58 -0.42
CA ALA A 69 4.46 -17.26 -0.26
C ALA A 69 4.35 -18.65 0.40
N VAL A 70 3.22 -18.96 1.04
CA VAL A 70 2.99 -20.24 1.75
C VAL A 70 2.23 -21.24 0.89
N CYS A 71 1.11 -20.82 0.28
CA CYS A 71 0.21 -21.73 -0.45
C CYS A 71 -0.06 -21.34 -1.91
N SER A 72 0.59 -20.28 -2.40
CA SER A 72 0.42 -19.77 -3.77
C SER A 72 -1.01 -19.36 -4.14
N ALA A 73 -1.91 -19.16 -3.17
CA ALA A 73 -3.22 -18.56 -3.42
C ALA A 73 -3.06 -17.11 -3.92
N LYS A 74 -3.89 -16.69 -4.88
CA LYS A 74 -3.95 -15.31 -5.40
C LYS A 74 -4.48 -14.32 -4.36
N GLY A 75 -4.22 -13.04 -4.60
CA GLY A 75 -4.68 -11.92 -3.79
C GLY A 75 -3.94 -11.82 -2.45
N ALA A 76 -2.62 -11.98 -2.49
CA ALA A 76 -1.79 -11.90 -1.30
C ALA A 76 -1.45 -10.46 -0.94
N GLU A 77 -1.49 -10.14 0.35
CA GLU A 77 -1.19 -8.81 0.87
C GLU A 77 0.24 -8.77 1.41
N LEU A 78 0.87 -7.60 1.32
CA LEU A 78 2.20 -7.38 1.89
C LEU A 78 2.12 -7.45 3.42
N HIS A 79 2.74 -8.48 3.98
CA HIS A 79 2.88 -8.69 5.40
C HIS A 79 4.22 -8.15 5.91
N HIS A 80 4.17 -7.37 6.98
CA HIS A 80 5.34 -6.90 7.71
C HIS A 80 5.50 -7.76 8.98
N TRP A 81 6.60 -8.52 9.06
CA TRP A 81 6.83 -9.41 10.21
C TRP A 81 7.08 -8.65 11.52
N ALA A 82 7.57 -7.41 11.45
CA ALA A 82 7.71 -6.53 12.61
C ALA A 82 6.59 -5.47 12.62
N PRO A 83 5.71 -5.46 13.63
CA PRO A 83 4.74 -4.39 13.80
C PRO A 83 5.45 -3.07 14.13
N LYS A 84 5.20 -2.02 13.35
CA LYS A 84 5.79 -0.68 13.57
C LYS A 84 5.49 -0.09 14.94
N ALA A 85 4.38 -0.49 15.57
CA ALA A 85 4.02 -0.04 16.91
C ALA A 85 4.93 -0.58 18.03
N LEU A 86 5.74 -1.62 17.74
CA LEU A 86 6.55 -2.33 18.72
C LEU A 86 8.05 -2.27 18.43
N PHE A 87 8.43 -2.03 17.17
CA PHE A 87 9.82 -2.09 16.72
C PHE A 87 10.18 -0.83 15.91
N ASP A 88 11.13 -0.06 16.42
CA ASP A 88 11.63 1.16 15.76
C ASP A 88 12.33 0.88 14.43
N ASP A 89 12.85 -0.33 14.26
CA ASP A 89 13.52 -0.79 13.05
C ASP A 89 12.63 -1.65 12.14
N ALA A 90 11.31 -1.64 12.34
CA ALA A 90 10.35 -2.47 11.61
C ALA A 90 10.49 -2.39 10.08
N ASP A 91 10.87 -1.23 9.54
CA ASP A 91 11.09 -1.03 8.10
C ASP A 91 12.32 -1.78 7.55
N LYS A 92 13.21 -2.28 8.41
CA LYS A 92 14.39 -3.09 8.04
C LYS A 92 14.11 -4.58 8.05
N TRP A 93 13.00 -4.99 8.64
CA TRP A 93 12.66 -6.41 8.75
C TRP A 93 12.14 -6.94 7.42
N PRO A 94 12.29 -8.25 7.15
CA PRO A 94 11.74 -8.84 5.94
C PRO A 94 10.23 -8.63 5.85
N THR A 95 9.72 -8.67 4.62
CA THR A 95 8.29 -8.70 4.32
C THR A 95 7.97 -9.93 3.48
N ALA A 96 6.70 -10.31 3.40
CA ALA A 96 6.26 -11.42 2.54
C ALA A 96 4.84 -11.18 2.03
N MET A 97 4.50 -11.75 0.87
CA MET A 97 3.11 -11.73 0.38
C MET A 97 2.34 -12.90 1.00
N LEU A 98 1.30 -12.62 1.78
CA LEU A 98 0.47 -13.65 2.41
C LEU A 98 -1.00 -13.49 2.01
N CYS A 99 -1.69 -14.59 1.69
CA CYS A 99 -3.14 -14.53 1.56
C CYS A 99 -3.77 -14.20 2.93
N VAL A 100 -5.00 -13.66 2.92
CA VAL A 100 -5.73 -13.25 4.13
C VAL A 100 -5.69 -14.32 5.23
N TYR A 101 -5.90 -15.59 4.87
CA TYR A 101 -5.85 -16.70 5.83
C TYR A 101 -4.50 -16.82 6.56
N HIS A 102 -3.38 -16.84 5.83
CA HIS A 102 -2.05 -16.95 6.44
C HIS A 102 -1.64 -15.65 7.14
N HIS A 103 -2.05 -14.50 6.60
CA HIS A 103 -1.82 -13.20 7.20
C HIS A 103 -2.48 -13.10 8.59
N GLU A 104 -3.77 -13.41 8.68
CA GLU A 104 -4.51 -13.41 9.94
C GLU A 104 -4.04 -14.51 10.90
N SER A 105 -3.62 -15.67 10.39
CA SER A 105 -3.10 -16.75 11.21
C SER A 105 -1.85 -16.31 11.97
N TRP A 106 -0.94 -15.58 11.32
CA TRP A 106 0.22 -15.02 11.99
C TRP A 106 -0.17 -13.98 13.05
N HIS A 107 -1.02 -13.00 12.70
CA HIS A 107 -1.49 -11.99 13.65
C HIS A 107 -2.17 -12.62 14.87
N ARG A 108 -2.93 -13.69 14.66
CA ARG A 108 -3.60 -14.43 15.74
C ARG A 108 -2.61 -15.07 16.70
N VAL A 109 -1.48 -15.59 16.21
CA VAL A 109 -0.42 -16.14 17.07
C VAL A 109 0.25 -15.01 17.84
N MET A 110 0.66 -13.95 17.15
CA MET A 110 1.39 -12.83 17.77
C MET A 110 0.55 -12.07 18.81
N ASN A 111 -0.74 -11.85 18.55
CA ASN A 111 -1.63 -11.17 19.49
C ASN A 111 -1.97 -12.00 20.74
N ARG A 112 -1.64 -13.31 20.77
CA ARG A 112 -1.82 -14.18 21.93
C ARG A 112 -0.59 -14.23 22.83
N VAL A 113 0.57 -13.78 22.36
CA VAL A 113 1.77 -13.71 23.19
C VAL A 113 1.63 -12.47 24.08
N PRO A 114 1.75 -12.58 25.42
CA PRO A 114 1.81 -11.41 26.28
C PRO A 114 2.92 -10.50 25.77
N GLN A 115 2.56 -9.28 25.38
CA GLN A 115 3.50 -8.25 24.98
C GLN A 115 4.46 -8.03 26.16
N LEU A 116 5.69 -8.53 26.05
CA LEU A 116 6.72 -8.28 27.06
C LEU A 116 7.01 -6.78 27.03
N ALA A 117 6.39 -6.04 27.94
CA ALA A 117 6.70 -4.64 28.16
C ALA A 117 8.19 -4.52 28.48
N ARG A 118 8.88 -3.68 27.71
CA ARG A 118 10.22 -3.20 28.06
C ARG A 118 10.12 -2.12 29.13
#